data_AF-A0A2K3JTB6-F1
#
_entry.id   AF-A0A2K3JTB6-F1
#
_cell.length_a   1.000
_cell.length_b   1.000
_cell.length_c   1.000
_cell.angle_alpha   90.00
_cell.angle_beta   90.00
_cell.angle_gamma   90.00
#
_symmetry.space_group_name_H-M   'P 1'
#
loop_
_entity.id
_entity.type
_entity.pdbx_description
1 polymer ?
#
loop_
_entity_poly.entity_id
_entity_poly.type
_entity_poly.pdbx_seq_one_letter_code
_entity_poly.pdbx_strand_id
1 'polypeptide(L)'
;MNSTKVMSFELNGMQIKTTVTNEAIVINERIMSFLQPTSDHGTKVIGFDFEWHPITYFESARTNPQTNHGSADRNCPPPSQASPATFQLCDGNSCLIIYTRPKSKIPLSLLNFLRQPNYTFVGCGIKDNFAKLEKHFYGIGCRNAVELGTLAATIMDEPHLRFCGVDELAFLVDELDLRKERPLNMTFDWGHYPYSENLAKLATVNVYSYHKIGSTLLAKYRPQSNPPLGVCLI
;
A
#
# COMPACT_ATOMS: atom_id res chain seq x y z
N MET A 1 7.55 23.94 -0.57
CA MET A 1 6.37 24.17 0.27
C MET A 1 6.06 22.86 0.95
N ASN A 2 6.06 22.87 2.29
CA ASN A 2 5.52 21.80 3.11
C ASN A 2 4.00 21.95 3.03
N SER A 3 3.29 20.90 2.60
CA SER A 3 1.84 20.98 2.53
C SER A 3 1.21 19.70 3.01
N THR A 4 0.20 19.88 3.85
CA THR A 4 -0.65 18.84 4.38
C THR A 4 -2.07 19.16 3.95
N LYS A 5 -2.77 18.16 3.39
CA LYS A 5 -4.20 18.26 3.06
C LYS A 5 -4.92 17.15 3.81
N VAL A 6 -5.99 17.51 4.51
CA VAL A 6 -6.88 16.56 5.19
C VAL A 6 -8.18 16.52 4.40
N MET A 7 -8.60 15.33 4.01
CA MET A 7 -9.81 15.06 3.23
C MET A 7 -10.66 14.04 3.97
N SER A 8 -11.92 13.93 3.57
CA SER A 8 -12.88 13.01 4.14
C SER A 8 -13.67 12.37 3.01
N PHE A 9 -13.63 11.04 2.91
CA PHE A 9 -14.33 10.30 1.86
C PHE A 9 -15.39 9.40 2.50
N GLU A 10 -16.60 9.38 1.97
CA GLU A 10 -17.64 8.46 2.39
C GLU A 10 -17.50 7.17 1.59
N LEU A 11 -17.20 6.06 2.26
CA LEU A 11 -17.06 4.74 1.65
C LEU A 11 -17.99 3.78 2.39
N ASN A 12 -19.01 3.27 1.69
CA ASN A 12 -20.01 2.35 2.25
C ASN A 12 -20.66 2.87 3.56
N GLY A 13 -21.08 4.15 3.56
CA GLY A 13 -21.68 4.80 4.73
C GLY A 13 -20.71 5.15 5.86
N MET A 14 -19.41 4.84 5.72
CA MET A 14 -18.37 5.16 6.69
C MET A 14 -17.56 6.36 6.25
N GLN A 15 -17.33 7.30 7.16
CA GLN A 15 -16.50 8.46 6.88
C GLN A 15 -15.02 8.15 7.15
N ILE A 16 -14.20 8.17 6.11
CA ILE A 16 -12.77 7.86 6.17
C ILE A 16 -11.94 9.14 6.09
N LYS A 17 -11.26 9.48 7.18
CA LYS A 17 -10.40 10.67 7.26
C LYS A 17 -9.05 10.36 6.63
N THR A 18 -8.66 11.12 5.60
CA THR A 18 -7.42 10.90 4.86
C THR A 18 -6.49 12.10 5.02
N THR A 19 -5.28 11.88 5.54
CA THR A 19 -4.23 12.89 5.62
C THR A 19 -3.20 12.66 4.52
N VAL A 20 -3.01 13.64 3.64
CA VAL A 20 -2.01 13.62 2.57
C VAL A 20 -0.91 14.61 2.91
N THR A 21 0.35 14.15 3.02
CA THR A 21 1.45 15.01 3.49
C THR A 21 2.83 14.52 3.05
N ASN A 22 3.82 15.41 3.06
CA ASN A 22 5.25 15.09 3.05
C ASN A 22 5.98 15.65 4.27
N GLU A 23 5.24 16.16 5.26
CA GLU A 23 5.80 16.85 6.41
C GLU A 23 6.18 15.83 7.47
N ALA A 24 7.47 15.74 7.80
CA ALA A 24 7.98 14.75 8.74
C ALA A 24 7.27 14.78 10.11
N ILE A 25 6.91 15.98 10.60
CA ILE A 25 6.19 16.15 11.87
C ILE A 25 4.80 15.52 11.78
N VAL A 26 4.03 15.86 10.74
CA VAL A 26 2.68 15.30 10.53
C VAL A 26 2.76 13.79 10.30
N ILE A 27 3.73 13.30 9.52
CA ILE A 27 3.93 11.87 9.29
C ILE A 27 4.18 11.14 10.62
N ASN A 28 5.06 11.67 11.46
CA ASN A 28 5.32 11.12 12.79
C ASN A 28 4.05 11.09 13.64
N GLU A 29 3.32 12.20 13.73
CA GLU A 29 2.08 12.29 14.51
C GLU A 29 1.02 11.28 14.06
N ARG A 30 0.82 11.15 12.73
CA ARG A 30 -0.15 10.21 12.18
C ARG A 30 0.28 8.75 12.41
N ILE A 31 1.56 8.42 12.27
CA ILE A 31 2.07 7.08 12.61
C ILE A 31 1.91 6.80 14.12
N MET A 32 2.19 7.77 14.99
CA MET A 32 1.96 7.63 16.44
C MET A 32 0.49 7.38 16.79
N SER A 33 -0.45 7.92 16.01
CA SER A 33 -1.87 7.63 16.18
C SER A 33 -2.22 6.18 15.79
N PHE A 34 -1.55 5.61 14.80
CA PHE A 34 -1.70 4.19 14.47
C PHE A 34 -1.10 3.28 15.55
N LEU A 35 -0.06 3.74 16.23
CA LEU A 35 0.64 2.97 17.27
C LEU A 35 -0.15 2.82 18.59
N GLN A 36 -1.30 3.48 18.72
CA GLN A 36 -2.11 3.38 19.95
C GLN A 36 -2.66 1.95 20.09
N PRO A 37 -2.50 1.31 21.29
CA PRO A 37 -2.94 -0.06 21.51
C PRO A 37 -4.43 -0.24 21.22
N THR A 38 -4.79 -1.34 20.55
CA THR A 38 -6.17 -1.84 20.57
C THR A 38 -6.41 -2.58 21.89
N SER A 39 -7.63 -2.52 22.41
CA SER A 39 -8.00 -3.08 23.71
C SER A 39 -7.94 -4.61 23.80
N ASP A 40 -7.63 -5.30 22.70
CA ASP A 40 -7.82 -6.74 22.52
C ASP A 40 -6.52 -7.57 22.51
N HIS A 41 -5.36 -6.97 22.82
CA HIS A 41 -4.04 -7.64 22.81
C HIS A 41 -3.68 -8.34 21.48
N GLY A 42 -4.46 -8.12 20.42
CA GLY A 42 -4.26 -8.68 19.10
C GLY A 42 -3.25 -7.89 18.28
N THR A 43 -2.85 -8.46 17.14
CA THR A 43 -2.05 -7.75 16.14
C THR A 43 -2.94 -6.74 15.41
N LYS A 44 -2.54 -5.46 15.36
CA LYS A 44 -3.32 -4.42 14.67
C LYS A 44 -3.12 -4.53 13.15
N VAL A 45 -4.22 -4.55 12.40
CA VAL A 45 -4.20 -4.70 10.94
C VAL A 45 -4.16 -3.33 10.25
N ILE A 46 -3.20 -3.15 9.36
CA ILE A 46 -2.99 -1.92 8.60
C ILE A 46 -3.06 -2.23 7.11
N GLY A 47 -4.00 -1.63 6.40
CA GLY A 47 -4.01 -1.64 4.94
C GLY A 47 -2.81 -0.87 4.42
N PHE A 48 -2.05 -1.45 3.50
CA PHE A 48 -0.84 -0.85 2.96
C PHE A 48 -0.79 -0.94 1.44
N ASP A 49 -0.42 0.17 0.81
CA ASP A 49 -0.04 0.21 -0.60
C ASP A 49 1.04 1.26 -0.83
N PHE A 50 1.63 1.25 -2.02
CA PHE A 50 2.56 2.29 -2.42
C PHE A 50 2.60 2.41 -3.94
N GLU A 51 2.98 3.59 -4.43
CA GLU A 51 3.00 3.89 -5.87
C GLU A 51 4.33 4.49 -6.28
N TRP A 52 4.70 4.33 -7.56
CA TRP A 52 5.95 4.84 -8.11
C TRP A 52 5.80 6.22 -8.74
N HIS A 53 6.88 7.00 -8.74
CA HIS A 53 6.98 8.14 -9.66
C HIS A 53 6.92 7.62 -11.09
N PRO A 54 6.15 8.25 -11.99
CA PRO A 54 6.20 7.87 -13.39
C PRO A 54 7.63 8.02 -13.91
N ILE A 55 8.09 7.03 -14.67
CA ILE A 55 9.38 7.12 -15.36
C ILE A 55 9.22 8.20 -16.42
N THR A 56 9.75 9.40 -16.14
CA THR A 56 9.82 10.42 -17.18
C THR A 56 10.92 10.00 -18.16
N TYR A 57 10.51 9.61 -19.37
CA TYR A 57 11.40 9.27 -20.49
C TYR A 57 12.41 10.39 -20.85
N PHE A 58 12.29 11.57 -20.24
CA PHE A 58 13.18 12.71 -20.47
C PHE A 58 14.52 12.65 -19.73
N GLU A 59 14.67 11.85 -18.68
CA GLU A 59 15.98 11.74 -17.99
C GLU A 59 16.96 10.82 -18.72
N SER A 60 16.50 9.84 -19.50
CA SER A 60 17.37 9.00 -20.34
C SER A 60 17.95 9.75 -21.54
N ALA A 61 17.29 10.82 -22.02
CA ALA A 61 17.75 11.60 -23.16
C ALA A 61 18.88 12.60 -22.80
N ARG A 62 19.12 12.88 -21.52
CA ARG A 62 20.20 13.81 -21.09
C ARG A 62 21.56 13.14 -20.95
N THR A 63 21.62 11.81 -20.89
CA THR A 63 22.88 11.08 -20.67
C THR A 63 23.45 10.42 -21.92
N ASN A 64 22.80 10.51 -23.09
CA ASN A 64 23.45 10.12 -24.35
C ASN A 64 22.78 10.76 -25.58
N PRO A 65 23.40 11.76 -26.25
CA PRO A 65 22.87 12.33 -27.50
C PRO A 65 23.03 11.41 -28.72
N GLN A 66 23.52 10.17 -28.55
CA GLN A 66 23.85 9.30 -29.68
C GLN A 66 23.52 7.84 -29.37
N THR A 67 22.27 7.43 -29.59
CA THR A 67 21.96 6.12 -30.18
C THR A 67 20.53 6.16 -30.72
N ASN A 68 20.42 6.23 -32.05
CA ASN A 68 19.26 5.70 -32.76
C ASN A 68 19.22 4.18 -32.52
N HIS A 69 18.02 3.63 -32.30
CA HIS A 69 17.55 2.22 -32.42
C HIS A 69 16.49 2.02 -31.31
N GLY A 70 15.22 1.73 -31.57
CA GLY A 70 14.75 0.67 -32.47
C GLY A 70 14.82 -0.66 -31.72
N SER A 71 13.69 -1.10 -31.17
CA SER A 71 13.46 -2.30 -30.32
C SER A 71 13.75 -2.14 -28.81
N ALA A 72 12.68 -2.28 -28.03
CA ALA A 72 12.75 -2.40 -26.58
C ALA A 72 13.25 -3.80 -26.23
N ASP A 73 14.52 -3.92 -25.89
CA ASP A 73 15.07 -5.12 -25.28
C ASP A 73 14.41 -5.33 -23.91
N ARG A 74 13.68 -6.45 -23.75
CA ARG A 74 12.97 -6.79 -22.51
C ARG A 74 13.92 -7.20 -21.38
N ASN A 75 15.22 -7.33 -21.67
CA ASN A 75 16.26 -7.65 -20.70
C ASN A 75 17.08 -6.42 -20.27
N CYS A 76 16.79 -5.22 -20.80
CA CYS A 76 17.41 -4.00 -20.28
C CYS A 76 16.88 -3.70 -18.87
N PRO A 77 17.76 -3.52 -17.87
CA PRO A 77 17.32 -3.03 -16.57
C PRO A 77 16.67 -1.65 -16.78
N PRO A 78 15.50 -1.39 -16.16
CA PRO A 78 14.82 -0.11 -16.29
C PRO A 78 15.77 1.02 -15.87
N PRO A 79 15.66 2.22 -16.47
CA PRO A 79 16.56 3.32 -16.18
C PRO A 79 16.59 3.57 -14.67
N SER A 80 17.81 3.69 -14.14
CA SER A 80 18.07 3.99 -12.74
C SER A 80 17.19 5.18 -12.29
N GLN A 81 16.42 4.98 -11.21
CA GLN A 81 15.65 5.96 -10.40
C GLN A 81 14.10 5.90 -10.45
N ALA A 82 13.49 4.72 -10.58
CA ALA A 82 12.11 4.59 -10.07
C ALA A 82 12.15 4.78 -8.54
N SER A 83 11.62 5.89 -8.03
CA SER A 83 11.44 6.13 -6.58
C SER A 83 9.99 6.05 -6.18
N PRO A 84 9.67 5.56 -4.97
CA PRO A 84 8.30 5.62 -4.46
C PRO A 84 7.80 7.08 -4.55
N ALA A 85 6.61 7.27 -5.10
CA ALA A 85 5.88 8.53 -5.10
C ALA A 85 4.97 8.64 -3.89
N THR A 86 4.37 7.53 -3.46
CA THR A 86 3.52 7.51 -2.27
C THR A 86 3.73 6.25 -1.43
N PHE A 87 3.47 6.37 -0.13
CA PHE A 87 3.15 5.26 0.77
C PHE A 87 1.78 5.51 1.37
N GLN A 88 0.93 4.50 1.41
CA GLN A 88 -0.48 4.61 1.75
C GLN A 88 -0.77 3.64 2.89
N LEU A 89 -1.41 4.12 3.94
CA LEU A 89 -1.67 3.36 5.17
C LEU A 89 -3.11 3.60 5.61
N CYS A 90 -3.81 2.56 6.09
CA CYS A 90 -5.15 2.66 6.64
C CYS A 90 -5.31 1.77 7.88
N ASP A 91 -5.89 2.30 8.96
CA ASP A 91 -6.25 1.53 10.15
C ASP A 91 -7.78 1.38 10.35
N GLY A 92 -8.56 1.59 9.28
CA GLY A 92 -10.01 1.49 9.27
C GLY A 92 -10.66 2.83 8.96
N ASN A 93 -10.60 3.77 9.90
CA ASN A 93 -11.26 5.08 9.76
C ASN A 93 -10.29 6.23 9.46
N SER A 94 -8.98 5.96 9.53
CA SER A 94 -7.94 6.95 9.25
C SER A 94 -6.96 6.41 8.22
N CYS A 95 -6.75 7.20 7.16
CA CYS A 95 -5.73 6.96 6.16
C CYS A 95 -4.61 8.00 6.24
N LEU A 96 -3.38 7.56 6.01
CA LEU A 96 -2.20 8.40 5.84
C LEU A 96 -1.60 8.11 4.46
N ILE A 97 -1.54 9.14 3.62
CA ILE A 97 -0.86 9.12 2.33
C ILE A 97 0.38 10.01 2.47
N ILE A 98 1.53 9.35 2.51
CA ILE A 98 2.83 9.99 2.54
C ILE A 98 3.28 10.12 1.09
N TYR A 99 3.35 11.33 0.55
CA TYR A 99 3.97 11.51 -0.75
C TYR A 99 5.46 11.85 -0.57
N THR A 100 6.27 11.37 -1.50
CA THR A 100 7.72 11.52 -1.48
C THR A 100 8.16 12.25 -2.73
N ARG A 101 9.13 13.15 -2.59
CA ARG A 101 9.78 13.77 -3.74
C ARG A 101 10.79 12.79 -4.33
N PRO A 102 11.09 12.87 -5.64
CA PRO A 102 12.18 12.08 -6.22
C PRO A 102 13.46 12.26 -5.40
N LYS A 103 14.18 11.16 -5.15
CA LYS A 103 15.44 11.12 -4.36
C LYS A 103 15.32 11.57 -2.89
N SER A 104 14.11 11.78 -2.36
CA SER A 104 13.94 12.09 -0.94
C SER A 104 14.13 10.85 -0.06
N LYS A 105 14.68 11.04 1.14
CA LYS A 105 14.78 9.97 2.13
C LYS A 105 13.39 9.60 2.62
N ILE A 106 13.15 8.31 2.80
CA ILE A 106 11.92 7.81 3.40
C ILE A 106 11.90 8.16 4.91
N PRO A 107 10.75 8.62 5.45
CA PRO A 107 10.65 8.95 6.87
C PRO A 107 11.03 7.78 7.77
N LEU A 108 11.91 8.01 8.75
CA LEU A 108 12.37 6.96 9.68
C LEU A 108 11.22 6.37 10.50
N SER A 109 10.22 7.17 10.86
CA SER A 109 9.01 6.71 11.55
C SER A 109 8.25 5.66 10.75
N LEU A 110 8.13 5.81 9.43
CA LEU A 110 7.53 4.81 8.56
C LEU A 110 8.34 3.52 8.56
N LEU A 111 9.66 3.62 8.41
CA LEU A 111 10.55 2.46 8.41
C LEU A 111 10.53 1.70 9.74
N ASN A 112 10.38 2.40 10.86
CA ASN A 112 10.24 1.79 12.18
C ASN A 112 8.85 1.18 12.36
N PHE A 113 7.82 1.80 11.80
CA PHE A 113 6.44 1.31 11.87
C PHE A 113 6.27 -0.01 11.13
N LEU A 114 6.80 -0.11 9.91
CA LEU A 114 6.79 -1.34 9.09
C LEU A 114 7.51 -2.55 9.75
N ARG A 115 8.31 -2.30 10.79
CA ARG A 115 9.06 -3.32 11.53
C ARG A 115 8.44 -3.70 12.87
N GLN A 116 7.32 -3.08 13.25
CA GLN A 116 6.69 -3.38 14.54
C GLN A 116 6.10 -4.79 14.54
N PRO A 117 6.37 -5.62 15.58
CA PRO A 117 5.89 -7.00 15.63
C PRO A 117 4.38 -7.13 15.84
N ASN A 118 3.76 -6.16 16.52
CA ASN A 118 2.33 -6.21 16.86
C ASN A 118 1.43 -5.58 15.78
N TYR A 119 1.96 -5.43 14.56
CA TYR A 119 1.24 -4.84 13.44
C TYR A 119 1.37 -5.76 12.24
N THR A 120 0.26 -5.97 11.53
CA THR A 120 0.21 -6.74 10.30
C THR A 120 -0.21 -5.82 9.16
N PHE A 121 0.60 -5.77 8.12
CA PHE A 121 0.37 -4.96 6.94
C PHE A 121 -0.23 -5.83 5.85
N VAL A 122 -1.43 -5.47 5.37
CA VAL A 122 -2.20 -6.24 4.40
C VAL A 122 -2.35 -5.47 3.10
N GLY A 123 -2.31 -6.19 1.98
CA GLY A 123 -2.53 -5.61 0.65
C GLY A 123 -2.59 -6.68 -0.43
N CYS A 124 -2.96 -6.26 -1.65
CA CYS A 124 -2.91 -7.10 -2.84
C CYS A 124 -1.58 -6.88 -3.58
N GLY A 125 -0.84 -7.95 -3.89
CA GLY A 125 0.51 -7.85 -4.47
C GLY A 125 1.56 -7.29 -3.50
N ILE A 126 1.26 -7.26 -2.20
CA ILE A 126 2.07 -6.59 -1.18
C ILE A 126 3.47 -7.20 -1.04
N LYS A 127 3.60 -8.52 -1.27
CA LYS A 127 4.89 -9.21 -1.21
C LYS A 127 5.82 -8.78 -2.33
N ASP A 128 5.30 -8.70 -3.56
CA ASP A 128 6.06 -8.22 -4.72
C ASP A 128 6.40 -6.74 -4.55
N ASN A 129 5.48 -5.97 -3.97
CA ASN A 129 5.67 -4.58 -3.59
C ASN A 129 6.89 -4.42 -2.65
N PHE A 130 6.97 -5.15 -1.55
CA PHE A 130 8.13 -5.08 -0.65
C PHE A 130 9.41 -5.64 -1.28
N ALA A 131 9.34 -6.69 -2.09
CA ALA A 131 10.51 -7.21 -2.81
C ALA A 131 11.12 -6.16 -3.74
N LYS A 132 10.29 -5.36 -4.43
CA LYS A 132 10.75 -4.23 -5.26
C LYS A 132 11.36 -3.11 -4.39
N LEU A 133 10.74 -2.76 -3.27
CA LEU A 133 11.26 -1.75 -2.34
C LEU A 133 12.63 -2.15 -1.77
N GLU A 134 12.78 -3.39 -1.33
CA GLU A 134 14.03 -3.91 -0.78
C GLU A 134 15.15 -3.90 -1.82
N LYS A 135 14.86 -4.35 -3.05
CA LYS A 135 15.82 -4.38 -4.16
C LYS A 135 16.35 -2.99 -4.53
N HIS A 136 15.49 -1.97 -4.53
CA HIS A 136 15.83 -0.65 -5.09
C HIS A 136 16.17 0.41 -4.04
N PHE A 137 15.71 0.25 -2.79
CA PHE A 137 15.85 1.26 -1.73
C PHE A 137 16.52 0.74 -0.46
N TYR A 138 17.21 -0.41 -0.55
CA TYR A 138 18.04 -1.04 0.51
C TYR A 138 17.56 -0.77 1.94
N GLY A 139 16.84 -1.73 2.51
CA GLY A 139 16.39 -1.65 3.90
C GLY A 139 14.99 -1.09 4.09
N ILE A 140 14.18 -0.99 3.03
CA ILE A 140 12.73 -0.86 3.15
C ILE A 140 12.13 -2.26 3.05
N GLY A 141 11.81 -2.83 4.20
CA GLY A 141 11.11 -4.11 4.32
C GLY A 141 9.99 -4.00 5.33
N CYS A 142 9.10 -4.98 5.33
CA CYS A 142 8.00 -5.09 6.27
C CYS A 142 8.11 -6.42 7.01
N ARG A 143 8.00 -6.36 8.34
CA ARG A 143 8.13 -7.55 9.19
C ARG A 143 6.97 -8.52 8.95
N ASN A 144 5.74 -8.01 8.93
CA ASN A 144 4.52 -8.79 8.86
C ASN A 144 3.67 -8.36 7.65
N ALA A 145 4.14 -8.67 6.44
CA ALA A 145 3.38 -8.41 5.21
C ALA A 145 2.51 -9.61 4.82
N VAL A 146 1.21 -9.39 4.65
CA VAL A 146 0.21 -10.45 4.38
C VAL A 146 -0.50 -10.18 3.06
N GLU A 147 -0.35 -11.15 2.14
CA GLU A 147 -0.99 -11.13 0.82
C GLU A 147 -2.46 -11.54 0.93
N LEU A 148 -3.37 -10.64 0.58
CA LEU A 148 -4.81 -10.82 0.83
C LEU A 148 -5.41 -11.97 0.02
N GLY A 149 -5.07 -12.11 -1.27
CA GLY A 149 -5.60 -13.21 -2.08
C GLY A 149 -5.21 -14.59 -1.52
N THR A 150 -3.96 -14.71 -1.06
CA THR A 150 -3.48 -15.97 -0.43
C THR A 150 -4.14 -16.22 0.91
N LEU A 151 -4.32 -15.16 1.73
CA LEU A 151 -5.01 -15.27 3.00
C LEU A 151 -6.47 -15.69 2.79
N ALA A 152 -7.18 -15.04 1.86
CA ALA A 152 -8.57 -15.35 1.54
C ALA A 152 -8.73 -16.80 1.08
N ALA A 153 -7.89 -17.24 0.15
CA ALA A 153 -7.90 -18.62 -0.34
C ALA A 153 -7.71 -19.65 0.78
N THR A 154 -6.86 -19.35 1.77
CA THR A 154 -6.58 -20.23 2.90
C THR A 154 -7.75 -20.24 3.90
N ILE A 155 -8.29 -19.08 4.25
CA ILE A 155 -9.30 -18.95 5.31
C ILE A 155 -10.68 -19.38 4.85
N MET A 156 -10.99 -19.17 3.57
CA MET A 156 -12.28 -19.51 2.97
C MET A 156 -12.29 -20.88 2.29
N ASP A 157 -11.15 -21.59 2.27
CA ASP A 157 -10.96 -22.88 1.59
C ASP A 157 -11.28 -22.83 0.08
N GLU A 158 -10.88 -21.73 -0.58
CA GLU A 158 -11.21 -21.43 -1.98
C GLU A 158 -9.95 -21.01 -2.77
N PRO A 159 -9.22 -21.97 -3.38
CA PRO A 159 -7.91 -21.73 -4.00
C PRO A 159 -7.90 -20.64 -5.08
N HIS A 160 -9.01 -20.45 -5.80
CA HIS A 160 -9.12 -19.48 -6.88
C HIS A 160 -8.99 -18.03 -6.39
N LEU A 161 -9.33 -17.75 -5.13
CA LEU A 161 -9.25 -16.40 -4.53
C LEU A 161 -7.83 -15.82 -4.52
N ARG A 162 -6.80 -16.67 -4.64
CA ARG A 162 -5.41 -16.23 -4.77
C ARG A 162 -5.17 -15.31 -5.97
N PHE A 163 -6.00 -15.41 -7.00
CA PHE A 163 -5.87 -14.66 -8.24
C PHE A 163 -6.93 -13.56 -8.39
N CYS A 164 -7.82 -13.41 -7.41
CA CYS A 164 -8.87 -12.40 -7.43
C CYS A 164 -8.31 -11.01 -7.09
N GLY A 165 -8.87 -10.01 -7.77
CA GLY A 165 -8.57 -8.61 -7.48
C GLY A 165 -9.25 -8.14 -6.19
N VAL A 166 -8.82 -6.97 -5.69
CA VAL A 166 -9.36 -6.38 -4.46
C VAL A 166 -10.88 -6.24 -4.46
N ASP A 167 -11.50 -5.92 -5.60
CA ASP A 167 -12.95 -5.73 -5.71
C ASP A 167 -13.76 -7.02 -5.57
N GLU A 168 -13.20 -8.14 -6.02
CA GLU A 168 -13.82 -9.44 -5.86
C GLU A 168 -13.61 -9.95 -4.43
N LEU A 169 -12.40 -9.81 -3.90
CA LEU A 169 -12.10 -10.15 -2.51
C LEU A 169 -12.94 -9.34 -1.51
N ALA A 170 -13.07 -8.02 -1.70
CA ALA A 170 -13.88 -7.16 -0.83
C ALA A 170 -15.35 -7.59 -0.81
N PHE A 171 -15.90 -7.92 -1.99
CA PHE A 171 -17.27 -8.37 -2.10
C PHE A 171 -17.49 -9.74 -1.44
N LEU A 172 -16.61 -10.71 -1.69
CA LEU A 172 -16.77 -12.07 -1.15
C LEU A 172 -16.50 -12.16 0.37
N VAL A 173 -15.63 -11.30 0.91
CA VAL A 173 -15.25 -11.33 2.33
C VAL A 173 -16.17 -10.48 3.21
N ASP A 174 -16.55 -9.30 2.74
CA ASP A 174 -17.21 -8.25 3.53
C ASP A 174 -18.53 -7.73 2.91
N GLU A 175 -18.99 -8.29 1.78
CA GLU A 175 -20.11 -7.75 0.98
C GLU A 175 -19.88 -6.28 0.58
N LEU A 176 -18.61 -5.87 0.48
CA LEU A 176 -18.20 -4.50 0.23
C LEU A 176 -17.97 -4.28 -1.28
N ASP A 177 -18.85 -3.51 -1.94
CA ASP A 177 -18.67 -3.12 -3.35
C ASP A 177 -18.24 -1.64 -3.46
N LEU A 178 -16.94 -1.44 -3.70
CA LEU A 178 -16.32 -0.13 -3.93
C LEU A 178 -15.81 0.03 -5.37
N ARG A 179 -16.27 -0.80 -6.32
CA ARG A 179 -15.82 -0.75 -7.73
C ARG A 179 -16.07 0.61 -8.36
N LYS A 180 -17.21 1.22 -8.05
CA LYS A 180 -17.60 2.56 -8.52
C LYS A 180 -16.66 3.67 -8.03
N GLU A 181 -15.95 3.42 -6.94
CA GLU A 181 -14.99 4.37 -6.35
C GLU A 181 -13.58 4.25 -6.95
N ARG A 182 -13.37 3.30 -7.88
CA ARG A 182 -12.11 3.10 -8.62
C ARG A 182 -12.26 3.54 -10.09
N PRO A 183 -11.93 4.80 -10.43
CA PRO A 183 -12.11 5.29 -11.79
C PRO A 183 -11.17 4.57 -12.77
N LEU A 184 -11.74 3.98 -13.82
CA LEU A 184 -11.02 3.19 -14.83
C LEU A 184 -10.22 4.03 -15.85
N ASN A 185 -10.52 5.34 -15.95
CA ASN A 185 -9.99 6.25 -16.96
C ASN A 185 -9.05 7.32 -16.40
N MET A 186 -8.51 7.11 -15.18
CA MET A 186 -7.63 8.08 -14.55
C MET A 186 -6.17 7.86 -14.96
N THR A 187 -5.48 8.94 -15.33
CA THR A 187 -4.02 8.92 -15.49
C THR A 187 -3.34 8.94 -14.12
N PHE A 188 -2.57 7.90 -13.81
CA PHE A 188 -1.93 7.70 -12.50
C PHE A 188 -0.56 8.40 -12.42
N ASP A 189 -0.54 9.73 -12.42
CA ASP A 189 0.68 10.49 -12.09
C ASP A 189 0.69 10.86 -10.61
N TRP A 190 1.06 9.86 -9.80
CA TRP A 190 1.20 9.99 -8.35
C TRP A 190 2.30 10.96 -7.92
N GLY A 191 3.25 11.27 -8.82
CA GLY A 191 4.41 12.11 -8.53
C GLY A 191 4.18 13.60 -8.76
N HIS A 192 3.41 13.94 -9.79
CA HIS A 192 3.18 15.32 -10.21
C HIS A 192 2.00 15.98 -9.51
N TYR A 193 0.98 15.21 -9.11
CA TYR A 193 -0.23 15.72 -8.48
C TYR A 193 -0.47 15.13 -7.08
N PRO A 194 0.47 15.25 -6.13
CA PRO A 194 0.40 14.57 -4.84
C PRO A 194 -0.81 14.97 -3.97
N TYR A 195 -1.48 16.09 -4.28
CA TYR A 195 -2.66 16.58 -3.55
C TYR A 195 -3.96 16.47 -4.34
N SER A 196 -3.95 15.77 -5.47
CA SER A 196 -5.14 15.46 -6.24
C SER A 196 -6.15 14.72 -5.37
N GLU A 197 -7.36 15.24 -5.29
CA GLU A 197 -8.44 14.63 -4.52
C GLU A 197 -8.84 13.28 -5.09
N ASN A 198 -8.82 13.13 -6.42
CA ASN A 198 -9.13 11.86 -7.08
C ASN A 198 -8.07 10.78 -6.78
N LEU A 199 -6.79 11.14 -6.83
CA LEU A 199 -5.71 10.21 -6.47
C LEU A 199 -5.76 9.87 -4.98
N ALA A 200 -6.00 10.87 -4.12
CA ALA A 200 -6.16 10.64 -2.69
C ALA A 200 -7.36 9.72 -2.40
N LYS A 201 -8.50 9.93 -3.06
CA LYS A 201 -9.68 9.07 -2.93
C LYS A 201 -9.38 7.64 -3.36
N LEU A 202 -8.73 7.45 -4.51
CA LEU A 202 -8.36 6.12 -5.00
C LEU A 202 -7.41 5.40 -4.03
N ALA A 203 -6.35 6.07 -3.59
CA ALA A 203 -5.43 5.52 -2.60
C ALA A 203 -6.17 5.10 -1.32
N THR A 204 -7.03 5.98 -0.80
CA THR A 204 -7.88 5.68 0.36
C THR A 204 -8.77 4.47 0.13
N VAL A 205 -9.46 4.38 -1.00
CA VAL A 205 -10.33 3.24 -1.35
C VAL A 205 -9.54 1.93 -1.35
N ASN A 206 -8.34 1.92 -1.92
CA ASN A 206 -7.48 0.73 -1.95
C ASN A 206 -7.07 0.29 -0.55
N VAL A 207 -6.40 1.15 0.22
CA VAL A 207 -5.91 0.74 1.55
C VAL A 207 -7.03 0.51 2.57
N TYR A 208 -8.18 1.19 2.42
CA TYR A 208 -9.38 0.90 3.21
C TYR A 208 -9.93 -0.50 2.90
N SER A 209 -10.05 -0.86 1.62
CA SER A 209 -10.50 -2.20 1.22
C SER A 209 -9.54 -3.27 1.75
N TYR A 210 -8.23 -3.04 1.67
CA TYR A 210 -7.25 -3.98 2.19
C TYR A 210 -7.38 -4.19 3.71
N HIS A 211 -7.53 -3.09 4.46
CA HIS A 211 -7.74 -3.15 5.90
C HIS A 211 -9.01 -3.93 6.25
N LYS A 212 -10.13 -3.69 5.56
CA LYS A 212 -11.40 -4.38 5.79
C LYS A 212 -11.28 -5.89 5.57
N ILE A 213 -10.82 -6.28 4.37
CA ILE A 213 -10.63 -7.68 4.00
C ILE A 213 -9.70 -8.37 5.01
N GLY A 214 -8.54 -7.77 5.26
CA GLY A 214 -7.52 -8.34 6.16
C GLY A 214 -8.02 -8.48 7.58
N SER A 215 -8.71 -7.47 8.11
CA SER A 215 -9.27 -7.51 9.47
C SER A 215 -10.31 -8.61 9.62
N THR A 216 -11.21 -8.75 8.64
CA THR A 216 -12.25 -9.79 8.66
C THR A 216 -11.66 -11.19 8.55
N LEU A 217 -10.70 -11.42 7.66
CA LEU A 217 -10.05 -12.72 7.49
C LEU A 217 -9.21 -13.10 8.71
N LEU A 218 -8.44 -12.17 9.27
CA LEU A 218 -7.59 -12.44 10.43
C LEU A 218 -8.43 -12.64 11.71
N ALA A 219 -9.59 -11.99 11.84
CA ALA A 219 -10.53 -12.27 12.93
C ALA A 219 -11.14 -13.69 12.84
N LYS A 220 -11.29 -14.22 11.61
CA LYS A 220 -11.76 -15.60 11.37
C LYS A 220 -10.65 -16.64 11.56
N TYR A 221 -9.38 -16.23 11.63
CA TYR A 221 -8.26 -17.13 11.83
C TYR A 221 -8.33 -17.78 13.21
N ARG A 222 -8.69 -19.06 13.24
CA ARG A 222 -8.39 -19.95 14.36
C ARG A 222 -7.03 -20.58 14.08
N PRO A 223 -5.99 -20.40 14.92
CA PRO A 223 -4.76 -21.14 14.72
C PRO A 223 -5.11 -22.63 14.72
N GLN A 224 -4.98 -23.27 13.56
CA GLN A 224 -5.08 -24.72 13.50
C GLN A 224 -3.98 -25.29 14.39
N SER A 225 -4.30 -26.33 15.15
CA SER A 225 -3.38 -27.03 16.05
C SER A 225 -2.17 -27.64 15.34
N ASN A 226 -2.07 -27.55 14.01
CA ASN A 226 -0.87 -27.81 13.22
C ASN A 226 -0.91 -26.97 11.92
N PRO A 227 -0.11 -25.89 11.78
CA PRO A 227 -0.02 -25.17 10.51
C PRO A 227 0.67 -26.04 9.45
N PRO A 228 0.20 -26.05 8.19
CA PRO A 228 0.97 -26.63 7.10
C PRO A 228 2.31 -25.91 6.97
N LEU A 229 3.38 -26.68 6.78
CA LEU A 229 4.76 -26.20 6.63
C LEU A 229 4.81 -25.05 5.60
N GLY A 230 5.00 -23.81 6.07
CA GLY A 230 5.12 -22.63 5.21
C GLY A 230 4.40 -21.37 5.70
N VAL A 231 3.47 -21.48 6.65
CA VAL A 231 2.85 -20.29 7.29
C VAL A 231 3.55 -20.00 8.60
N CYS A 232 4.68 -19.29 8.52
CA CYS A 232 5.24 -18.64 9.70
C CYS A 232 4.56 -17.28 9.86
N LEU A 233 3.53 -17.21 10.71
CA LEU A 233 3.00 -15.97 11.25
C LEU A 233 3.37 -15.93 12.73
N ILE A 234 4.45 -15.21 13.06
CA ILE A 234 4.78 -14.74 14.41
C ILE A 234 5.39 -13.35 14.33
#